data_AF-A0A1V3XIC0-F1
#
_entry.id   AF-A0A1V3XIC0-F1
#
_cell.length_a   1.000
_cell.length_b   1.000
_cell.length_c   1.000
_cell.angle_alpha   90.00
_cell.angle_beta   90.00
_cell.angle_gamma   90.00
#
_symmetry.space_group_name_H-M   'P 1'
#
loop_
_entity.id
_entity.type
_entity.pdbx_description
1 polymer ?
#
loop_
_entity_poly.entity_id
_entity_poly.type
_entity_poly.pdbx_seq_one_letter_code
_entity_poly.pdbx_strand_id
1 'polypeptide(L)' 'MIGEPVNQAARLCELAKSHPGQLLATADTVRGATEHESALWSLGEVVTLRGHDQQTRLASPVQAG' A
#
# COMPACT_ATOMS: atom_id res chain seq x y z
N MET A 1 22.51 2.21 -6.90
CA MET A 1 21.65 2.70 -5.81
C MET A 1 20.43 1.78 -5.75
N ILE A 2 20.44 0.79 -4.85
CA ILE A 2 19.28 -0.08 -4.56
C ILE A 2 18.81 0.34 -3.17
N GLY A 3 18.16 1.51 -3.08
CA GLY A 3 18.04 2.24 -1.82
C GLY A 3 16.62 2.41 -1.28
N GLU A 4 15.72 2.93 -2.12
CA GLU A 4 14.38 3.35 -1.66
C GLU A 4 13.25 2.43 -2.12
N PRO A 5 13.14 2.01 -3.40
CA PRO A 5 11.96 1.28 -3.87
C PRO A 5 11.85 -0.13 -3.27
N VAL A 6 12.98 -0.87 -3.23
CA VAL A 6 13.03 -2.22 -2.64
C VAL A 6 12.71 -2.19 -1.14
N ASN A 7 13.16 -1.14 -0.46
CA ASN A 7 12.93 -0.97 0.97
C ASN A 7 11.45 -0.69 1.27
N GLN A 8 10.79 0.08 0.40
CA GLN A 8 9.35 0.36 0.50
C GLN A 8 8.51 -0.89 0.29
N ALA A 9 8.82 -1.69 -0.73
CA ALA A 9 8.12 -2.96 -1.00
C ALA A 9 8.26 -3.96 0.16
N ALA A 10 9.47 -4.11 0.72
CA ALA A 10 9.69 -4.99 1.87
C ALA A 10 8.92 -4.53 3.12
N ARG A 11 8.88 -3.22 3.40
CA ARG A 11 8.15 -2.66 4.54
C ARG A 11 6.63 -2.82 4.40
N LEU A 12 6.10 -2.60 3.19
CA LEU A 12 4.69 -2.88 2.88
C LEU A 12 4.36 -4.36 3.08
N CYS A 13 5.26 -5.26 2.70
CA CYS A 13 5.08 -6.70 2.89
C CYS A 13 5.03 -7.08 4.38
N GLU A 14 5.94 -6.53 5.21
CA GLU A 14 5.87 -6.76 6.66
C GLU A 14 4.58 -6.20 7.28
N LEU A 15 4.12 -5.02 6.84
CA LEU A 15 2.87 -4.44 7.32
C LEU A 15 1.63 -5.23 6.88
N ALA A 16 1.67 -5.83 5.69
CA ALA A 16 0.58 -6.64 5.17
C ALA A 16 0.35 -7.89 6.05
N LYS A 17 1.39 -8.45 6.67
CA LYS A 17 1.26 -9.63 7.56
C LYS A 17 0.36 -9.39 8.77
N SER A 18 0.23 -8.13 9.24
CA SER A 18 -0.66 -7.78 10.35
C SER A 18 -2.06 -7.34 9.89
N HIS A 19 -2.33 -7.32 8.58
CA HIS A 19 -3.59 -6.86 8.01
C HIS A 19 -4.50 -8.02 7.58
N PRO A 20 -5.81 -7.94 7.85
CA PRO A 20 -6.79 -8.89 7.29
C PRO A 20 -6.66 -8.95 5.77
N GLY A 21 -6.47 -10.14 5.20
CA GLY A 21 -6.27 -10.35 3.77
C GLY A 21 -4.81 -10.34 3.29
N GLN A 22 -3.83 -10.03 4.16
CA GLN A 22 -2.39 -10.11 3.89
C GLN A 22 -1.92 -9.37 2.62
N LEU A 23 -2.67 -8.37 2.16
CA LEU A 23 -2.42 -7.64 0.93
C LEU A 23 -2.63 -6.14 1.16
N LEU A 24 -1.59 -5.35 0.86
CA LEU A 24 -1.59 -3.90 0.95
C LEU A 24 -0.89 -3.30 -0.26
N ALA A 25 -1.41 -2.16 -0.71
CA ALA A 25 -0.80 -1.31 -1.72
C ALA A 25 -0.68 0.12 -1.20
N THR A 26 0.11 0.96 -1.90
CA THR A 26 0.10 2.40 -1.64
C THR A 26 -1.00 3.08 -2.46
N ALA A 27 -1.52 4.20 -1.98
CA ALA A 27 -2.47 5.01 -2.73
C ALA A 27 -1.91 5.45 -4.10
N ASP A 28 -0.61 5.71 -4.19
CA ASP A 28 0.03 6.08 -5.46
C ASP A 28 0.05 4.90 -6.44
N THR A 29 0.31 3.69 -5.95
CA THR A 29 0.19 2.45 -6.76
C THR A 29 -1.22 2.27 -7.28
N VAL A 30 -2.24 2.46 -6.44
CA VAL A 30 -3.65 2.33 -6.84
C VAL A 30 -4.07 3.43 -7.83
N ARG A 31 -3.60 4.67 -7.64
CA ARG A 31 -3.84 5.78 -8.58
C ARG A 31 -3.16 5.58 -9.93
N GLY A 32 -2.05 4.86 -9.97
CA GLY A 32 -1.37 4.48 -11.21
C GLY A 32 -2.05 3.32 -11.95
N ALA A 33 -3.01 2.63 -11.33
CA ALA A 33 -3.76 1.55 -11.94
C ALA A 33 -4.90 2.09 -12.84
N THR A 34 -5.54 1.20 -13.58
CA THR A 34 -6.74 1.54 -14.35
C THR A 34 -7.90 1.91 -13.43
N GLU A 35 -8.87 2.69 -13.91
CA GLU A 35 -10.04 3.09 -13.11
C GLU A 35 -10.81 1.89 -12.58
N HIS A 36 -10.92 0.82 -13.37
CA HIS A 36 -11.56 -0.43 -12.97
C HIS A 36 -10.82 -1.10 -11.81
N GLU A 37 -9.49 -1.21 -11.91
CA GLU A 37 -8.67 -1.80 -10.85
C GLU A 37 -8.74 -0.91 -9.61
N SER A 38 -8.55 0.41 -9.74
CA SER A 38 -8.62 1.36 -8.63
C SER A 38 -9.94 1.29 -7.85
N ALA A 39 -11.06 1.00 -8.52
CA ALA A 39 -12.37 0.80 -7.89
C ALA A 39 -12.45 -0.46 -7.00
N LEU A 40 -11.55 -1.44 -7.18
CA LEU A 40 -11.44 -2.64 -6.35
C LEU A 40 -10.61 -2.41 -5.08
N TRP A 41 -10.08 -1.20 -4.87
CA TRP A 41 -9.25 -0.87 -3.72
C TRP A 41 -9.91 0.22 -2.87
N SER A 42 -9.88 0.04 -1.55
CA SER A 42 -10.29 1.04 -0.58
C SER A 42 -9.06 1.69 0.04
N LEU A 43 -9.00 3.02 -0.01
CA LEU A 43 -7.98 3.79 0.69
C LEU A 43 -8.26 3.78 2.20
N GLY A 44 -7.27 3.40 2.99
CA GLY A 44 -7.38 3.23 4.43
C GLY A 44 -6.48 4.19 5.20
N GLU A 45 -5.75 3.63 6.17
CA GLU A 45 -4.90 4.38 7.08
C GLU A 45 -3.72 5.07 6.38
N VAL A 46 -3.20 6.10 7.05
CA VAL A 46 -2.00 6.83 6.62
C VAL A 46 -0.88 6.49 7.58
N VAL A 47 0.18 5.87 7.05
CA VAL A 47 1.35 5.48 7.83
C VAL A 47 2.57 6.25 7.36
N THR A 48 3.46 6.57 8.30
CA THR A 48 4.79 7.10 7.95
C THR A 48 5.75 5.92 7.96
N LEU A 49 6.24 5.53 6.79
CA LEU A 49 7.20 4.44 6.69
C LEU A 49 8.52 4.91 7.31
N ARG A 50 9.11 4.10 8.20
CA ARG A 50 10.36 4.45 8.90
C ARG A 50 11.46 4.79 7.90
N GLY A 51 11.99 6.02 7.95
CA GLY A 51 13.00 6.51 6.98
C GLY A 51 12.41 7.08 5.69
N HIS A 52 11.11 7.38 5.68
CA HIS A 52 10.42 8.10 4.63
C HIS A 52 9.62 9.22 5.31
N ASP A 53 10.03 10.48 5.15
CA ASP A 53 9.34 11.62 5.79
C ASP A 53 7.97 11.92 5.18
N GLN A 54 7.64 11.27 4.06
CA GLN A 54 6.33 11.41 3.42
C GLN A 54 5.33 10.38 3.95
N GLN A 55 4.21 10.90 4.44
CA GLN A 55 3.03 10.12 4.80
C GLN A 55 2.53 9.29 3.62
N THR A 56 2.50 7.97 3.77
CA THR A 56 2.00 7.03 2.77
C THR A 56 0.60 6.59 3.16
N ARG A 57 -0.40 6.90 2.32
CA ARG A 57 -1.74 6.35 2.48
C ARG A 57 -1.75 4.92 1.94
N LEU A 58 -2.22 3.99 2.76
CA LEU A 58 -2.34 2.59 2.39
C LEU A 58 -3.69 2.34 1.71
N ALA A 59 -3.72 1.28 0.91
CA ALA A 59 -4.91 0.78 0.27
C ALA A 59 -5.00 -0.73 0.48
N SER A 60 -6.20 -1.22 0.74
CA SER A 60 -6.52 -2.64 0.83
C SER A 60 -7.60 -2.99 -0.21
N PRO A 61 -7.62 -4.21 -0.75
CA PRO A 61 -8.71 -4.63 -1.63
C PRO A 61 -10.05 -4.50 -0.89
N VAL A 62 -11.11 -4.10 -1.60
CA VAL A 62 -12.46 -4.24 -1.06
C VAL A 62 -12.73 -5.74 -0.95
N GLN A 63 -12.93 -6.25 0.27
CA GLN A 63 -13.34 -7.64 0.42
C GLN A 63 -14.68 -7.80 -0.30
N ALA A 64 -14.69 -8.56 -1.39
CA ALA A 64 -15.91 -9.10 -1.94
C ALA A 64 -16.51 -10.01 -0.86
N GLY A 65 -17.51 -9.51 -0.15
CA GLY A 65 -18.31 -10.29 0.78
C GLY A 65 -19.07 -11.40 0.07
#